data_AF-A0A1Y4H9P2-F1
#
_entry.id   AF-A0A1Y4H9P2-F1
#
_cell.length_a   1.000
_cell.length_b   1.000
_cell.length_c   1.000
_cell.angle_alpha   90.00
_cell.angle_beta   90.00
_cell.angle_gamma   90.00
#
_symmetry.space_group_name_H-M   'P 1'
#
loop_
_entity.id
_entity.type
_entity.pdbx_description
1 polymer ?
#
loop_
_entity_poly.entity_id
_entity_poly.type
_entity_poly.pdbx_seq_one_letter_code
_entity_poly.pdbx_strand_id
1 'polypeptide(L)'
;MQIITKKFLDQFNVAVGAEIVLYDVAGRKIYFFHKGPDDYRLKMVRGKRRLPIKVRKSDFRVRLNADGSLTFGDEIKELQT
;
A
#
# COMPACT_ATOMS: atom_id res chain seq x y z
N MET A 1 -1.95 14.10 8.02
CA MET A 1 -1.32 12.78 8.23
C MET A 1 -2.44 11.76 8.36
N GLN A 2 -2.67 10.94 7.34
CA GLN A 2 -3.73 9.93 7.38
C GLN A 2 -3.30 8.79 8.31
N ILE A 3 -4.16 8.41 9.26
CA ILE A 3 -3.92 7.24 10.11
C ILE A 3 -4.33 6.00 9.30
N ILE A 4 -3.37 5.10 9.05
CA ILE A 4 -3.64 3.83 8.36
C ILE A 4 -4.36 2.90 9.35
N THR A 5 -5.67 2.78 9.22
CA THR A 5 -6.53 1.93 10.06
C THR A 5 -7.10 0.77 9.24
N LYS A 6 -7.64 -0.25 9.93
CA LYS A 6 -8.41 -1.32 9.27
C LYS A 6 -9.52 -0.74 8.39
N LYS A 7 -10.31 0.21 8.91
CA LYS A 7 -11.42 0.85 8.17
C LYS A 7 -10.96 1.51 6.87
N PHE A 8 -9.77 2.09 6.87
CA PHE A 8 -9.17 2.67 5.67
C PHE A 8 -8.77 1.58 4.66
N LEU A 9 -8.12 0.50 5.11
CA LEU A 9 -7.74 -0.62 4.23
C LEU A 9 -8.95 -1.38 3.66
N ASP A 10 -10.05 -1.46 4.42
CA ASP A 10 -11.31 -2.09 3.98
C ASP A 10 -11.92 -1.38 2.75
N GLN A 11 -11.63 -0.08 2.53
CA GLN A 11 -12.13 0.69 1.39
C GLN A 11 -11.61 0.16 0.03
N PHE A 12 -10.50 -0.59 0.04
CA PHE A 12 -9.88 -1.10 -1.18
C PHE A 12 -10.54 -2.38 -1.73
N ASN A 13 -11.46 -2.99 -0.97
CA ASN A 13 -12.23 -4.15 -1.39
C ASN A 13 -11.39 -5.30 -2.01
N VAL A 14 -10.21 -5.58 -1.42
CA VAL A 14 -9.34 -6.67 -1.88
C VAL A 14 -9.79 -8.02 -1.30
N ALA A 15 -9.56 -9.10 -2.04
CA ALA A 15 -9.89 -10.45 -1.60
C ALA A 15 -9.07 -10.89 -0.38
N VAL A 16 -9.62 -11.82 0.41
CA VAL A 16 -8.87 -12.51 1.48
C VAL A 16 -7.67 -13.24 0.89
N GLY A 17 -6.52 -13.13 1.55
CA GLY A 17 -5.24 -13.64 1.07
C GLY A 17 -4.48 -12.71 0.14
N ALA A 18 -5.09 -11.60 -0.30
CA ALA A 18 -4.41 -10.60 -1.13
C ALA A 18 -3.38 -9.79 -0.33
N GLU A 19 -2.40 -9.26 -1.06
CA GLU A 19 -1.37 -8.37 -0.52
C GLU A 19 -1.68 -6.93 -0.98
N ILE A 20 -1.58 -5.98 -0.05
CA ILE A 20 -1.70 -4.55 -0.33
C ILE A 20 -0.35 -3.90 -0.08
N VAL A 21 0.17 -3.21 -1.09
CA VAL A 21 1.39 -2.40 -0.98
C VAL A 21 0.99 -0.94 -1.03
N LEU A 22 1.10 -0.27 0.12
CA LEU A 22 0.74 1.13 0.28
C LEU A 22 1.99 2.00 0.38
N TYR A 23 2.15 2.94 -0.54
CA TYR A 23 3.16 3.98 -0.48
C TYR A 23 2.58 5.27 0.09
N ASP A 24 3.03 5.65 1.29
CA ASP A 24 2.79 6.96 1.91
C ASP A 24 3.86 7.95 1.45
N VAL A 25 3.44 8.91 0.62
CA VAL A 25 4.32 9.94 0.04
C VAL A 25 4.83 10.90 1.11
N ALA A 26 3.96 11.32 2.03
CA ALA A 26 4.31 12.28 3.07
C ALA A 26 5.30 11.67 4.07
N GLY A 27 5.03 10.45 4.52
CA GLY A 27 5.91 9.70 5.42
C GLY A 27 7.13 9.08 4.74
N ARG A 28 7.18 9.07 3.40
CA ARG A 28 8.20 8.38 2.58
C ARG A 28 8.36 6.91 2.98
N LYS A 29 7.25 6.25 3.30
CA LYS A 29 7.20 4.87 3.80
C LYS A 29 6.33 4.00 2.91
N ILE A 30 6.70 2.75 2.78
CA ILE A 30 5.94 1.73 2.06
C ILE A 30 5.58 0.62 3.04
N TYR A 31 4.29 0.32 3.11
CA TYR A 31 3.70 -0.65 4.02
C TYR A 31 3.20 -1.84 3.20
N PHE A 32 3.50 -3.04 3.70
CA PHE A 32 3.07 -4.30 3.09
C PHE A 32 2.06 -4.95 4.01
N PHE A 33 0.81 -4.99 3.61
CA PHE A 33 -0.29 -5.61 4.35
C PHE A 33 -0.73 -6.90 3.69
N HIS A 34 -1.07 -7.89 4.50
CA HIS A 34 -1.75 -9.10 4.09
C HIS A 34 -3.19 -9.06 4.60
N LYS A 35 -4.17 -9.30 3.72
CA LYS A 35 -5.59 -9.39 4.09
C LYS A 35 -5.90 -10.76 4.70
N GLY A 36 -6.15 -10.81 6.00
CA GLY A 36 -6.76 -11.96 6.66
C GLY A 36 -8.29 -11.96 6.51
N PRO A 37 -8.99 -12.99 7.02
CA PRO A 37 -10.46 -13.03 7.00
C PRO A 37 -11.08 -11.81 7.68
N ASP A 38 -10.62 -11.48 8.89
CA ASP A 38 -11.20 -10.42 9.73
C ASP A 38 -10.29 -9.21 9.94
N ASP A 39 -9.02 -9.32 9.58
CA ASP A 39 -7.99 -8.33 9.90
C ASP A 39 -7.01 -8.05 8.75
N TYR A 40 -6.06 -7.16 9.03
CA TYR A 40 -4.91 -6.92 8.16
C TYR A 40 -3.65 -7.08 8.99
N ARG A 41 -2.73 -7.91 8.50
CA ARG A 41 -1.42 -8.07 9.11
C ARG A 41 -0.42 -7.19 8.38
N LEU A 42 0.21 -6.28 9.11
CA LEU A 42 1.39 -5.56 8.62
C LEU A 42 2.59 -6.52 8.59
N LYS A 43 3.07 -6.86 7.40
CA LYS A 43 4.20 -7.77 7.21
C LYS A 43 5.54 -7.03 7.25
N MET A 44 5.59 -5.84 6.66
CA MET A 44 6.82 -5.09 6.52
C MET A 44 6.54 -3.61 6.35
N VAL A 45 7.46 -2.78 6.86
CA VAL A 45 7.56 -1.36 6.54
C VAL A 45 8.93 -1.11 5.96
N ARG A 46 9.01 -0.36 4.86
CA ARG A 46 10.27 0.12 4.30
C ARG A 46 10.26 1.62 4.12
N GLY A 47 11.41 2.26 4.32
CA GLY A 47 11.62 3.60 3.80
C GLY A 47 11.78 3.57 2.28
N LYS A 48 11.13 4.49 1.57
CA LYS A 48 11.39 4.71 0.15
C LYS A 48 12.56 5.69 0.00
N ARG A 49 13.68 5.23 -0.56
CA ARG A 49 14.84 6.06 -0.91
C ARG A 49 15.32 5.73 -2.31
N ARG A 50 15.40 6.76 -3.18
CA ARG A 50 15.97 6.80 -4.54
C ARG A 50 15.46 5.78 -5.59
N LEU A 51 15.34 4.50 -5.28
CA LEU A 51 15.00 3.44 -6.25
C LEU A 51 13.54 2.96 -6.11
N PRO A 52 12.89 2.55 -7.22
CA PRO A 52 11.59 1.90 -7.19
C PRO A 52 11.61 0.63 -6.35
N ILE A 53 10.49 0.32 -5.69
CA ILE A 53 10.32 -0.95 -5.00
C ILE A 53 9.75 -1.97 -6.00
N LYS A 54 10.42 -3.12 -6.11
CA LYS A 54 9.87 -4.29 -6.79
C LYS A 54 8.78 -4.92 -5.92
N VAL A 55 7.58 -5.04 -6.47
CA VAL A 55 6.39 -5.68 -5.89
C VAL A 55 5.91 -6.77 -6.85
N ARG A 56 4.98 -7.63 -6.43
CA ARG A 56 4.46 -8.66 -7.35
C ARG A 56 3.35 -8.06 -8.20
N LYS A 57 3.16 -8.61 -9.41
CA LYS A 57 2.04 -8.22 -10.28
C LYS A 57 0.66 -8.47 -9.65
N SER A 58 0.57 -9.45 -8.75
CA SER A 58 -0.64 -9.78 -7.99
C SER A 58 -0.93 -8.81 -6.84
N ASP A 59 0.04 -7.99 -6.43
CA ASP A 59 -0.12 -7.13 -5.27
C ASP A 59 -1.03 -5.93 -5.63
N PHE A 60 -1.95 -5.61 -4.74
CA PHE A 60 -2.77 -4.42 -4.87
C PHE A 60 -1.96 -3.18 -4.48
N ARG A 61 -1.67 -2.34 -5.45
CA ARG A 61 -0.79 -1.17 -5.28
C ARG A 61 -1.62 0.07 -4.98
N VAL A 62 -1.25 0.77 -3.90
CA VAL A 62 -1.88 2.02 -3.46
C VAL A 62 -0.81 3.07 -3.19
N ARG A 63 -1.05 4.30 -3.64
CA ARG A 63 -0.26 5.48 -3.26
C ARG A 63 -1.16 6.47 -2.53
N LEU A 64 -0.78 6.80 -1.30
CA LEU A 64 -1.33 7.89 -0.53
C LEU A 64 -0.48 9.14 -0.78
N ASN A 65 -1.04 10.09 -1.51
CA ASN A 65 -0.40 11.35 -1.85
C ASN A 65 -0.33 12.27 -0.62
N ALA A 66 0.54 13.29 -0.69
CA ALA A 66 0.75 14.21 0.43
C ALA A 66 -0.50 15.06 0.76
N ASP A 67 -1.38 15.26 -0.23
CA ASP A 67 -2.68 15.94 -0.09
C ASP A 67 -3.79 15.02 0.45
N GLY A 68 -3.49 13.73 0.69
CA GLY A 68 -4.44 12.73 1.16
C GLY A 68 -5.21 12.00 0.04
N SER A 69 -5.02 12.38 -1.23
CA SER A 69 -5.62 11.68 -2.36
C SER A 69 -4.99 10.29 -2.56
N LEU A 70 -5.74 9.39 -3.20
CA LEU A 70 -5.32 8.03 -3.46
C LEU A 70 -5.12 7.80 -4.96
N THR A 71 -4.02 7.13 -5.30
CA THR A 71 -3.74 6.63 -6.65
C THR A 71 -3.57 5.12 -6.59
N PHE A 72 -3.99 4.41 -7.63
CA PHE A 72 -4.03 2.94 -7.67
C PHE A 72 -3.33 2.39 -8.91
N GLY A 73 -2.92 1.12 -8.83
CA GLY A 73 -2.51 0.35 -10.02
C GLY A 73 -1.29 0.90 -10.76
N ASP A 74 -1.36 0.92 -12.10
CA ASP A 74 -0.24 1.21 -13.00
C ASP A 74 0.22 2.67 -13.00
N GLU A 75 -0.56 3.57 -12.42
CA GLU A 75 -0.17 4.97 -12.23
C GLU A 75 0.93 5.13 -11.16
N ILE A 76 1.18 4.09 -10.36
CA ILE A 76 2.16 4.10 -9.27
C ILE A 76 3.53 3.65 -9.80
N LYS A 77 4.30 4.60 -10.33
CA LYS A 77 5.64 4.36 -10.91
C LYS A 77 6.68 3.88 -9.89
N GLU A 78 6.39 4.03 -8.60
CA GLU A 78 7.35 3.73 -7.52
C GLU A 78 7.23 2.31 -6.97
N LEU A 79 6.15 1.62 -7.37
CA LEU A 79 5.86 0.22 -7.08
C LEU A 79 5.82 -0.53 -8.42
N GLN A 80 6.98 -0.99 -8.86
CA GLN A 80 7.14 -1.69 -10.14
C GLN A 80 7.01 -3.20 -9.94
N THR A 81 6.39 -3.87 -10.91
CA THR A 81 6.26 -5.34 -10.93
C THR A 81 7.54 -6.02 -11.39
#